data_AF-A0A9D6FXV9-F1
#
_entry.id   AF-A0A9D6FXV9-F1
#
_cell.length_a   1.000
_cell.length_b   1.000
_cell.length_c   1.000
_cell.angle_alpha   90.00
_cell.angle_beta   90.00
_cell.angle_gamma   90.00
#
_symmetry.space_group_name_H-M   'P 1'
#
loop_
_entity.id
_entity.type
_entity.pdbx_description
1 polymer ?
#
loop_
_entity_poly.entity_id
_entity_poly.type
_entity_poly.pdbx_seq_one_letter_code
_entity_poly.pdbx_strand_id
1 'polypeptide(L)'
;VSLAVRRKRAAFLTDGQAKAEAGRCDEDCDLCSAACPNGLLVGQSLRKAKTEGLSALYSIEEGCYSCGRCESVCPQRVKLNDLLMASLSARAPEDKLTMRAGRGPVSRIETTGWAFGSLMGNCPGIFHIMGCGDAKRRADLGWIAYELTWRNCIVFTAGCAAGDIGRHYNEAKRKYLFEEFGAEGQPRNIMNCGACSACAHVIDQAMKWPRSGAGISHYGNFAETADTGHNLIAPTAIVWGALTDRMYAIVAAWVRAGISVIVGPDSAFSWKRAMVHSKWRWEDWWSYSVLDGHKMLVDPSPSAMVIPVETKEEAITYGLVVSMRPADIRDTRQIRLETYIELFQKFFGDFPDDWHLYVRSDWELPLRYKSRMLRMLREDHGWDIERLKVKRARHPDGRLLDMGAFAASYGAMALPITRVPRLVARKKAESLKKQEVKTQ
;
A
#
# COMPACT_ATOMS: atom_id res chain seq x y z
N VAL A 1 -26.36 -37.08 -13.27
CA VAL A 1 -25.97 -37.92 -12.12
C VAL A 1 -25.11 -37.08 -11.20
N SER A 2 -25.68 -36.55 -10.11
CA SER A 2 -24.90 -35.82 -9.11
C SER A 2 -24.07 -36.83 -8.30
N LEU A 3 -22.78 -36.88 -8.56
CA LEU A 3 -21.83 -37.54 -7.66
C LEU A 3 -21.70 -36.65 -6.41
N ALA A 4 -22.72 -36.71 -5.54
CA ALA A 4 -22.59 -36.23 -4.17
C ALA A 4 -21.57 -37.16 -3.49
N VAL A 5 -20.30 -36.79 -3.57
CA VAL A 5 -19.23 -37.42 -2.79
C VAL A 5 -19.63 -37.23 -1.33
N ARG A 6 -20.18 -38.29 -0.71
CA ARG A 6 -20.41 -38.37 0.73
C ARG A 6 -19.02 -38.33 1.36
N ARG A 7 -18.52 -37.13 1.64
CA ARG A 7 -17.24 -36.94 2.35
C ARG A 7 -17.41 -37.64 3.69
N LYS A 8 -16.63 -38.70 3.96
CA LYS A 8 -16.45 -39.20 5.33
C LYS A 8 -16.02 -37.98 6.14
N ARG A 9 -16.79 -37.64 7.18
CA ARG A 9 -16.41 -36.57 8.10
C ARG A 9 -15.02 -36.96 8.62
N ALA A 10 -13.99 -36.17 8.32
CA ALA A 10 -12.68 -36.40 8.91
C ALA A 10 -12.90 -36.40 10.44
N ALA A 11 -12.37 -37.43 11.11
CA ALA A 11 -12.51 -37.57 12.55
C ALA A 11 -11.57 -36.55 13.22
N PHE A 12 -11.98 -35.28 13.22
CA PHE A 12 -11.33 -34.24 13.98
C PHE A 12 -11.51 -34.49 15.48
N LEU A 13 -10.56 -33.99 16.28
CA LEU A 13 -10.64 -34.10 17.74
C LEU A 13 -11.91 -33.43 18.26
N THR A 14 -12.64 -34.14 19.11
CA THR A 14 -13.71 -33.55 19.92
C THR A 14 -13.12 -32.65 21.01
N ASP A 15 -13.94 -31.80 21.64
CA ASP A 15 -13.48 -30.90 22.71
C ASP A 15 -12.81 -31.66 23.87
N GLY A 16 -13.38 -32.81 24.28
CA GLY A 16 -12.79 -33.66 25.31
C GLY A 16 -11.43 -34.26 24.90
N GLN A 17 -11.31 -34.71 23.64
CA GLN A 17 -10.04 -35.20 23.11
C GLN A 17 -9.01 -34.07 22.97
N ALA A 18 -9.45 -32.86 22.61
CA ALA A 18 -8.60 -31.69 22.52
C ALA A 18 -8.05 -31.30 23.90
N LYS A 19 -8.88 -31.30 24.96
CA LYS A 19 -8.44 -31.07 26.34
C LYS A 19 -7.43 -32.12 26.81
N ALA A 20 -7.69 -33.39 26.50
CA ALA A 20 -6.78 -34.49 26.85
C ALA A 20 -5.41 -34.34 26.14
N GLU A 21 -5.41 -34.02 24.85
CA GLU A 21 -4.19 -33.82 24.08
C GLU A 21 -3.43 -32.56 24.51
N ALA A 22 -4.14 -31.45 24.77
CA ALA A 22 -3.57 -30.21 25.31
C ALA A 22 -3.01 -30.40 26.73
N GLY A 23 -3.61 -31.29 27.53
CA GLY A 23 -3.15 -31.63 28.88
C GLY A 23 -1.76 -32.27 28.95
N ARG A 24 -1.22 -32.71 27.82
CA ARG A 24 0.18 -33.19 27.69
C ARG A 24 1.20 -32.05 27.58
N CYS A 25 0.77 -30.79 27.46
CA CYS A 25 1.67 -29.64 27.42
C CYS A 25 2.32 -29.39 28.78
N ASP A 26 3.63 -29.17 28.80
CA ASP A 26 4.35 -28.71 29.99
C ASP A 26 4.09 -27.21 30.25
N GLU A 27 3.96 -26.82 31.53
CA GLU A 27 3.64 -25.45 31.93
C GLU A 27 4.78 -24.46 31.60
N ASP A 28 6.04 -24.86 31.78
CA ASP A 28 7.24 -24.02 31.60
C ASP A 28 7.93 -24.22 30.23
N CYS A 29 7.17 -24.63 29.21
CA CYS A 29 7.68 -24.86 27.86
C CYS A 29 7.05 -23.90 26.84
N ASP A 30 7.88 -23.23 26.05
CA ASP A 30 7.44 -22.31 24.99
C ASP A 30 8.23 -22.46 23.68
N LEU A 31 8.83 -23.64 23.46
CA LEU A 31 9.55 -23.96 22.23
C LEU A 31 8.67 -23.82 20.98
N CYS A 32 7.39 -24.18 21.07
CA CYS A 32 6.43 -24.04 19.97
C CYS A 32 6.16 -22.57 19.62
N SER A 33 6.06 -21.69 20.62
CA SER A 33 5.91 -20.24 20.45
C SER A 33 7.16 -19.63 19.83
N ALA A 34 8.34 -19.97 20.36
CA ALA A 34 9.63 -19.50 19.86
C ALA A 34 9.94 -19.97 18.43
N ALA A 35 9.52 -21.19 18.08
CA ALA A 35 9.71 -21.74 16.74
C ALA A 35 8.64 -21.27 15.74
N CYS A 36 7.56 -20.63 16.19
CA CYS A 36 6.50 -20.19 15.31
C CYS A 36 7.02 -19.09 14.36
N PRO A 37 7.02 -19.33 13.04
CA PRO A 37 7.52 -18.34 12.08
C PRO A 37 6.68 -17.06 12.02
N ASN A 38 5.42 -17.11 12.48
CA ASN A 38 4.54 -15.95 12.58
C ASN A 38 4.48 -15.34 14.00
N GLY A 39 5.35 -15.81 14.90
CA GLY A 39 5.42 -15.33 16.29
C GLY A 39 4.09 -15.44 17.05
N LEU A 40 3.35 -16.53 16.86
CA LEU A 40 2.11 -16.82 17.60
C LEU A 40 2.44 -17.36 18.99
N LEU A 41 1.63 -17.00 19.98
CA LEU A 41 1.76 -17.45 21.37
C LEU A 41 1.14 -18.85 21.54
N VAL A 42 1.67 -19.83 20.80
CA VAL A 42 1.12 -21.20 20.70
C VAL A 42 1.05 -21.89 22.05
N GLY A 43 2.13 -21.81 22.85
CA GLY A 43 2.21 -22.44 24.17
C GLY A 43 1.16 -21.88 25.12
N GLN A 44 0.96 -20.56 25.13
CA GLN A 44 -0.06 -19.91 25.93
C GLN A 44 -1.48 -20.40 25.58
N SER A 45 -1.82 -20.45 24.29
CA SER A 45 -3.13 -20.93 23.84
C SER A 45 -3.32 -22.43 24.09
N LEU A 46 -2.26 -23.23 23.96
CA LEU A 46 -2.31 -24.66 24.23
C LEU A 46 -2.56 -24.96 25.72
N ARG A 47 -1.91 -24.22 26.64
CA ARG A 47 -2.16 -24.35 28.08
C ARG A 47 -3.59 -24.01 28.45
N LYS A 48 -4.17 -22.95 27.85
CA LYS A 48 -5.59 -22.62 28.02
C LYS A 48 -6.53 -23.70 27.45
N ALA A 49 -6.14 -24.34 26.35
CA ALA A 49 -6.94 -25.41 25.74
C ALA A 49 -7.14 -26.63 26.65
N LYS A 50 -6.31 -26.82 27.68
CA LYS A 50 -6.50 -27.87 28.71
C LYS A 50 -7.84 -27.73 29.45
N THR A 51 -8.28 -26.50 29.70
CA THR A 51 -9.54 -26.19 30.42
C THR A 51 -10.64 -25.75 29.47
N GLU A 52 -10.31 -24.86 28.53
CA GLU A 52 -11.25 -24.19 27.62
C GLU A 52 -11.49 -24.96 26.31
N GLY A 53 -10.70 -26.01 26.05
CA GLY A 53 -10.84 -26.83 24.85
C GLY A 53 -10.47 -26.09 23.56
N LEU A 54 -11.19 -26.36 22.48
CA LEU A 54 -10.88 -25.80 21.15
C LEU A 54 -10.98 -24.27 21.12
N SER A 55 -11.88 -23.68 21.92
CA SER A 55 -12.11 -22.22 21.94
C SER A 55 -10.89 -21.38 22.28
N ALA A 56 -9.96 -21.91 23.09
CA ALA A 56 -8.71 -21.23 23.42
C ALA A 56 -7.77 -21.02 22.22
N LEU A 57 -7.93 -21.83 21.16
CA LEU A 57 -7.08 -21.80 19.97
C LEU A 57 -7.53 -20.75 18.95
N TYR A 58 -8.72 -20.17 19.09
CA TYR A 58 -9.31 -19.24 18.11
C TYR A 58 -8.43 -18.01 17.84
N SER A 59 -7.73 -17.53 18.88
CA SER A 59 -6.82 -16.38 18.79
C SER A 59 -5.58 -16.64 17.94
N ILE A 60 -5.12 -17.89 17.84
CA ILE A 60 -3.94 -18.26 17.05
C ILE A 60 -4.30 -18.81 15.67
N GLU A 61 -5.54 -19.26 15.46
CA GLU A 61 -6.05 -19.70 14.15
C GLU A 61 -5.89 -18.62 13.08
N GLU A 62 -6.19 -17.37 13.41
CA GLU A 62 -6.20 -16.27 12.43
C GLU A 62 -4.85 -16.08 11.74
N GLY A 63 -3.76 -16.27 12.48
CA GLY A 63 -2.39 -16.16 11.97
C GLY A 63 -1.72 -17.50 11.65
N CYS A 64 -2.39 -18.63 11.91
CA CYS A 64 -1.79 -19.94 11.71
C CYS A 64 -1.99 -20.45 10.29
N TYR A 65 -0.89 -20.65 9.56
CA TYR A 65 -0.90 -21.27 8.23
C TYR A 65 -0.48 -22.75 8.24
N SER A 66 -0.58 -23.42 9.41
CA SER A 66 -0.45 -24.88 9.56
C SER A 66 0.87 -25.46 9.01
N CYS A 67 1.99 -24.78 9.26
CA CYS A 67 3.32 -25.22 8.77
C CYS A 67 3.92 -26.41 9.53
N GLY A 68 3.34 -26.83 10.66
CA GLY A 68 3.82 -27.96 11.47
C GLY A 68 5.13 -27.71 12.26
N ARG A 69 5.75 -26.53 12.14
CA ARG A 69 7.04 -26.26 12.82
C ARG A 69 6.93 -26.35 14.34
N CYS A 70 5.83 -25.85 14.92
CA CYS A 70 5.56 -25.94 16.35
C CYS A 70 5.43 -27.38 16.85
N GLU A 71 4.84 -28.28 16.06
CA GLU A 71 4.72 -29.70 16.36
C GLU A 71 6.07 -30.42 16.30
N SER A 72 6.91 -30.07 15.32
CA SER A 72 8.24 -30.68 15.13
C SER A 72 9.21 -30.43 16.30
N VAL A 73 9.02 -29.36 17.06
CA VAL A 73 9.88 -28.98 18.20
C VAL A 73 9.28 -29.37 19.56
N CYS A 74 8.06 -29.91 19.59
CA CYS A 74 7.37 -30.21 20.83
C CYS A 74 7.96 -31.48 21.49
N PRO A 75 8.59 -31.39 22.67
CA PRO A 75 9.19 -32.55 23.33
C PRO A 75 8.14 -33.58 23.75
N GLN A 76 6.96 -33.10 24.15
CA GLN A 76 5.82 -33.93 24.54
C GLN A 76 5.07 -34.52 23.34
N ARG A 77 5.46 -34.18 22.10
CA ARG A 77 4.81 -34.63 20.86
C ARG A 77 3.29 -34.41 20.90
N VAL A 78 2.89 -33.22 21.33
CA VAL A 78 1.50 -32.77 21.26
C VAL A 78 1.16 -32.56 19.79
N LYS A 79 0.04 -33.13 19.34
CA LYS A 79 -0.48 -33.02 17.97
C LYS A 79 -1.12 -31.65 17.72
N LEU A 80 -0.27 -30.62 17.72
CA LEU A 80 -0.67 -29.23 17.57
C LEU A 80 -1.46 -28.97 16.28
N ASN A 81 -1.07 -29.58 15.17
CA ASN A 81 -1.78 -29.37 13.92
C ASN A 81 -3.19 -30.02 13.94
N ASP A 82 -3.35 -31.18 14.57
CA ASP A 82 -4.66 -31.83 14.73
C ASP A 82 -5.61 -30.99 15.60
N LEU A 83 -5.07 -30.39 16.68
CA LEU A 83 -5.81 -29.46 17.53
C LEU A 83 -6.29 -28.23 16.74
N LEU A 84 -5.39 -27.61 15.96
CA LEU A 84 -5.71 -26.45 15.12
C LEU A 84 -6.75 -26.79 14.05
N MET A 85 -6.60 -27.93 13.36
CA MET A 85 -7.56 -28.37 12.34
C MET A 85 -8.93 -28.69 12.93
N ALA A 86 -8.98 -29.28 14.14
CA ALA A 86 -10.23 -29.51 14.85
C ALA A 86 -10.92 -28.20 15.22
N SER A 87 -10.15 -27.21 15.65
CA SER A 87 -10.63 -25.88 16.01
C SER A 87 -11.19 -25.12 14.78
N LEU A 88 -10.45 -25.12 13.67
CA LEU A 88 -10.92 -24.59 12.38
C LEU A 88 -12.18 -25.31 11.88
N SER A 89 -12.26 -26.63 12.04
CA SER A 89 -13.46 -27.39 11.66
C SER A 89 -14.67 -27.04 12.52
N ALA A 90 -14.48 -26.72 13.81
CA ALA A 90 -15.56 -26.28 14.68
C ALA A 90 -16.12 -24.93 14.25
N ARG A 91 -15.26 -24.02 13.76
CA ARG A 91 -15.63 -22.68 13.29
C ARG A 91 -15.96 -22.56 11.81
N ALA A 92 -15.76 -23.60 11.01
CA ALA A 92 -16.09 -23.60 9.58
C ALA A 92 -17.52 -23.12 9.22
N PRO A 93 -18.56 -23.32 10.07
CA PRO A 93 -19.87 -22.71 9.84
C PRO A 93 -19.86 -21.18 9.87
N GLU A 94 -19.07 -20.57 10.75
CA GLU A 94 -18.91 -19.13 10.93
C GLU A 94 -17.91 -18.51 9.95
N ASP A 95 -16.95 -19.30 9.46
CA ASP A 95 -15.96 -18.86 8.48
C ASP A 95 -16.57 -18.68 7.07
N LYS A 96 -17.26 -17.55 6.89
CA LYS A 96 -17.91 -17.14 5.65
C LYS A 96 -17.18 -15.96 5.03
N LEU A 97 -17.17 -15.94 3.70
CA LEU A 97 -16.62 -14.84 2.92
C LEU A 97 -17.35 -14.74 1.58
N THR A 98 -17.47 -13.52 1.06
CA THR A 98 -17.89 -13.27 -0.32
C THR A 98 -16.73 -12.64 -1.06
N MET A 99 -16.14 -13.38 -2.00
CA MET A 99 -15.10 -12.88 -2.88
C MET A 99 -15.63 -12.80 -4.32
N ARG A 100 -15.56 -11.62 -4.93
CA ARG A 100 -15.86 -11.45 -6.36
C ARG A 100 -14.86 -12.28 -7.18
N ALA A 101 -15.33 -12.95 -8.22
CA ALA A 101 -14.45 -13.70 -9.12
C ALA A 101 -13.38 -12.79 -9.75
N GLY A 102 -12.23 -13.38 -10.07
CA GLY A 102 -11.15 -12.70 -10.76
C GLY A 102 -11.60 -12.23 -12.15
N ARG A 103 -11.66 -10.91 -12.36
CA ARG A 103 -12.17 -10.34 -13.62
C ARG A 103 -11.10 -10.17 -14.72
N GLY A 104 -9.83 -10.41 -14.40
CA GLY A 104 -8.73 -10.25 -15.34
C GLY A 104 -8.31 -8.78 -15.54
N PRO A 105 -7.88 -8.40 -16.76
CA PRO A 105 -7.37 -7.07 -17.05
C PRO A 105 -8.47 -6.02 -17.05
N VAL A 106 -8.10 -4.79 -16.68
CA VAL A 106 -8.96 -3.61 -16.85
C VAL A 106 -8.87 -3.13 -18.29
N SER A 107 -10.01 -2.79 -18.85
CA SER A 107 -10.13 -2.33 -20.23
C SER A 107 -9.47 -0.96 -20.42
N ARG A 108 -9.19 -0.60 -21.68
CA ARG A 108 -8.72 0.76 -22.01
C ARG A 108 -9.73 1.82 -21.60
N ILE A 109 -11.04 1.55 -21.77
CA ILE A 109 -12.13 2.47 -21.43
C ILE A 109 -12.10 2.79 -19.93
N GLU A 110 -12.02 1.77 -19.09
CA GLU A 110 -11.89 1.95 -17.65
C GLU A 110 -10.58 2.64 -17.29
N THR A 111 -9.47 2.32 -17.98
CA THR A 111 -8.16 2.95 -17.75
C THR A 111 -8.22 4.46 -17.96
N THR A 112 -8.84 4.89 -19.07
CA THR A 112 -9.04 6.32 -19.34
C THR A 112 -10.03 6.96 -18.36
N GLY A 113 -11.05 6.20 -17.93
CA GLY A 113 -12.05 6.66 -16.97
C GLY A 113 -11.46 6.94 -15.59
N TRP A 114 -10.80 5.95 -14.97
CA TRP A 114 -10.20 6.18 -13.66
C TRP A 114 -9.06 7.19 -13.68
N ALA A 115 -8.31 7.29 -14.78
CA ALA A 115 -7.21 8.25 -14.88
C ALA A 115 -7.71 9.68 -14.69
N PHE A 116 -8.85 10.02 -15.28
CA PHE A 116 -9.49 11.31 -15.04
C PHE A 116 -9.91 11.46 -13.57
N GLY A 117 -10.55 10.43 -13.00
CA GLY A 117 -10.93 10.41 -11.59
C GLY A 117 -9.76 10.57 -10.61
N SER A 118 -8.57 10.06 -10.95
CA SER A 118 -7.36 10.14 -10.13
C SER A 118 -6.51 11.40 -10.38
N LEU A 119 -6.47 11.92 -11.60
CA LEU A 119 -5.64 13.08 -11.97
C LEU A 119 -6.37 14.41 -11.87
N MET A 120 -7.70 14.41 -11.99
CA MET A 120 -8.51 15.62 -12.04
C MET A 120 -9.80 15.49 -11.23
N GLY A 121 -10.03 14.32 -10.63
CA GLY A 121 -11.21 14.03 -9.84
C GLY A 121 -10.92 14.03 -8.34
N ASN A 122 -11.87 13.48 -7.60
CA ASN A 122 -11.88 13.47 -6.14
C ASN A 122 -11.28 12.20 -5.52
N CYS A 123 -10.42 11.48 -6.25
CA CYS A 123 -9.80 10.25 -5.78
C CYS A 123 -8.48 10.54 -5.05
N PRO A 124 -8.35 10.19 -3.75
CA PRO A 124 -7.09 10.39 -3.03
C PRO A 124 -5.96 9.50 -3.56
N GLY A 125 -6.24 8.31 -4.06
CA GLY A 125 -5.17 7.46 -4.56
C GLY A 125 -5.62 6.13 -5.12
N ILE A 126 -4.66 5.46 -5.75
CA ILE A 126 -4.83 4.14 -6.35
C ILE A 126 -3.92 3.19 -5.60
N PHE A 127 -4.49 2.07 -5.17
CA PHE A 127 -3.81 1.13 -4.29
C PHE A 127 -3.84 -0.28 -4.87
N HIS A 128 -2.69 -0.94 -4.84
CA HIS A 128 -2.52 -2.33 -5.25
C HIS A 128 -2.31 -3.18 -4.00
N ILE A 129 -3.35 -3.87 -3.54
CA ILE A 129 -3.30 -4.68 -2.32
C ILE A 129 -3.07 -6.15 -2.67
N MET A 130 -1.95 -6.69 -2.22
CA MET A 130 -1.52 -8.07 -2.45
C MET A 130 -1.07 -8.70 -1.13
N GLY A 131 -0.92 -10.02 -1.10
CA GLY A 131 -0.55 -10.73 0.12
C GLY A 131 -0.61 -12.24 -0.03
N CYS A 132 0.00 -12.94 0.93
CA CYS A 132 0.22 -14.39 0.87
C CYS A 132 -0.83 -15.22 1.62
N GLY A 133 -1.73 -14.59 2.38
CA GLY A 133 -2.80 -15.30 3.10
C GLY A 133 -2.38 -15.87 4.46
N ASP A 134 -1.24 -15.43 4.98
CA ASP A 134 -0.55 -15.94 6.15
C ASP A 134 -0.18 -14.83 7.15
N ALA A 135 -0.78 -13.64 7.00
CA ALA A 135 -0.59 -12.54 7.92
C ALA A 135 -1.04 -12.92 9.33
N LYS A 136 -0.26 -12.54 10.35
CA LYS A 136 -0.61 -12.77 11.76
C LYS A 136 -1.98 -12.23 12.11
N ARG A 137 -2.37 -11.12 11.50
CA ARG A 137 -3.67 -10.46 11.65
C ARG A 137 -4.40 -10.46 10.32
N ARG A 138 -5.18 -11.52 10.07
CA ARG A 138 -5.87 -11.74 8.79
C ARG A 138 -6.87 -10.64 8.42
N ALA A 139 -7.47 -9.99 9.42
CA ALA A 139 -8.46 -8.93 9.22
C ALA A 139 -7.85 -7.62 8.66
N ASP A 140 -6.53 -7.44 8.74
CA ASP A 140 -5.88 -6.18 8.41
C ASP A 140 -6.07 -5.80 6.93
N LEU A 141 -5.88 -6.74 6.00
CA LEU A 141 -6.05 -6.47 4.56
C LEU A 141 -7.49 -6.04 4.22
N GLY A 142 -8.47 -6.69 4.83
CA GLY A 142 -9.87 -6.33 4.67
C GLY A 142 -10.18 -4.92 5.17
N TRP A 143 -9.64 -4.56 6.33
CA TRP A 143 -9.77 -3.22 6.90
C TRP A 143 -9.05 -2.16 6.05
N ILE A 144 -7.82 -2.43 5.59
CA ILE A 144 -7.05 -1.54 4.70
C ILE A 144 -7.84 -1.27 3.42
N ALA A 145 -8.33 -2.34 2.77
CA ALA A 145 -9.12 -2.24 1.56
C ALA A 145 -10.41 -1.42 1.80
N TYR A 146 -11.08 -1.63 2.94
CA TYR A 146 -12.28 -0.88 3.31
C TYR A 146 -12.00 0.61 3.51
N GLU A 147 -11.04 0.97 4.37
CA GLU A 147 -10.75 2.37 4.70
C GLU A 147 -10.32 3.18 3.47
N LEU A 148 -9.58 2.56 2.54
CA LEU A 148 -9.18 3.18 1.28
C LEU A 148 -10.38 3.32 0.33
N THR A 149 -11.12 2.25 0.08
CA THR A 149 -12.25 2.27 -0.87
C THR A 149 -13.36 3.19 -0.39
N TRP A 150 -13.65 3.20 0.92
CA TRP A 150 -14.64 4.09 1.54
C TRP A 150 -14.29 5.57 1.33
N ARG A 151 -12.99 5.90 1.35
CA ARG A 151 -12.45 7.25 1.06
C ARG A 151 -12.26 7.51 -0.42
N ASN A 152 -13.08 6.89 -1.27
CA ASN A 152 -13.11 7.14 -2.70
C ASN A 152 -11.80 6.75 -3.44
N CYS A 153 -10.89 6.00 -2.80
CA CYS A 153 -9.72 5.45 -3.49
C CYS A 153 -10.12 4.31 -4.43
N ILE A 154 -9.24 4.00 -5.36
CA ILE A 154 -9.39 2.88 -6.31
C ILE A 154 -8.49 1.75 -5.85
N VAL A 155 -9.06 0.57 -5.59
CA VAL A 155 -8.31 -0.56 -5.03
C VAL A 155 -8.28 -1.73 -5.99
N PHE A 156 -7.08 -2.18 -6.34
CA PHE A 156 -6.85 -3.40 -7.11
C PHE A 156 -6.28 -4.48 -6.20
N THR A 157 -6.75 -5.71 -6.34
CA THR A 157 -6.23 -6.85 -5.59
C THR A 157 -6.15 -8.12 -6.44
N ALA A 158 -5.31 -9.06 -6.02
CA ALA A 158 -5.16 -10.37 -6.63
C ALA A 158 -4.56 -11.36 -5.61
N GLY A 159 -4.66 -12.65 -5.91
CA GLY A 159 -4.07 -13.73 -5.10
C GLY A 159 -4.78 -13.95 -3.78
N CYS A 160 -4.06 -14.44 -2.77
CA CYS A 160 -4.61 -14.75 -1.46
C CYS A 160 -5.21 -13.52 -0.77
N ALA A 161 -4.66 -12.32 -1.02
CA ALA A 161 -5.19 -11.07 -0.49
C ALA A 161 -6.66 -10.83 -0.86
N ALA A 162 -7.10 -11.21 -2.06
CA ALA A 162 -8.49 -11.07 -2.45
C ALA A 162 -9.42 -11.94 -1.57
N GLY A 163 -8.95 -13.11 -1.13
CA GLY A 163 -9.67 -13.98 -0.20
C GLY A 163 -9.76 -13.38 1.21
N ASP A 164 -8.67 -12.80 1.70
CA ASP A 164 -8.66 -12.13 3.01
C ASP A 164 -9.52 -10.87 3.02
N ILE A 165 -9.48 -10.07 1.95
CA ILE A 165 -10.36 -8.92 1.74
C ILE A 165 -11.82 -9.35 1.69
N GLY A 166 -12.13 -10.48 1.04
CA GLY A 166 -13.50 -11.01 0.94
C GLY A 166 -14.12 -11.44 2.27
N ARG A 167 -13.31 -11.58 3.33
CA ARG A 167 -13.78 -11.86 4.70
C ARG A 167 -14.21 -10.61 5.46
N HIS A 168 -13.87 -9.42 4.97
CA HIS A 168 -14.28 -8.19 5.61
C HIS A 168 -15.80 -8.01 5.51
N TYR A 169 -16.46 -8.08 6.65
CA TYR A 169 -17.90 -7.93 6.78
C TYR A 169 -18.23 -6.62 7.50
N ASN A 170 -19.08 -5.81 6.88
CA ASN A 170 -19.59 -4.59 7.47
C ASN A 170 -20.87 -4.91 8.25
N GLU A 171 -20.77 -4.97 9.57
CA GLU A 171 -21.91 -5.28 10.46
C GLU A 171 -23.07 -4.29 10.28
N ALA A 172 -22.79 -3.00 10.12
CA ALA A 172 -23.81 -1.97 9.98
C ALA A 172 -24.61 -2.09 8.67
N LYS A 173 -23.95 -2.48 7.58
CA LYS A 173 -24.58 -2.66 6.26
C LYS A 173 -25.01 -4.09 5.96
N ARG A 174 -24.59 -5.04 6.82
CA ARG A 174 -24.79 -6.48 6.67
C ARG A 174 -24.31 -7.02 5.32
N LYS A 175 -23.17 -6.51 4.84
CA LYS A 175 -22.59 -6.82 3.53
C LYS A 175 -21.10 -7.10 3.65
N TYR A 176 -20.60 -8.01 2.84
CA TYR A 176 -19.16 -8.14 2.61
C TYR A 176 -18.64 -6.99 1.75
N LEU A 177 -17.34 -6.71 1.85
CA LEU A 177 -16.70 -5.61 1.13
C LEU A 177 -16.98 -5.62 -0.38
N PHE A 178 -16.91 -6.78 -1.04
CA PHE A 178 -17.17 -6.92 -2.48
C PHE A 178 -18.66 -6.77 -2.87
N GLU A 179 -19.57 -6.77 -1.90
CA GLU A 179 -21.01 -6.51 -2.10
C GLU A 179 -21.35 -5.03 -1.86
N GLU A 180 -20.51 -4.33 -1.10
CA GLU A 180 -20.67 -2.91 -0.80
C GLU A 180 -20.15 -2.01 -1.93
N PHE A 181 -19.00 -2.35 -2.50
CA PHE A 181 -18.32 -1.52 -3.50
C PHE A 181 -18.39 -2.12 -4.90
N GLY A 182 -18.39 -1.26 -5.93
CA GLY A 182 -18.46 -1.67 -7.33
C GLY A 182 -17.18 -2.35 -7.83
N ALA A 183 -17.22 -2.80 -9.08
CA ALA A 183 -16.13 -3.53 -9.73
C ALA A 183 -15.45 -2.75 -10.85
N GLU A 184 -15.97 -1.58 -11.20
CA GLU A 184 -15.49 -0.76 -12.30
C GLU A 184 -14.20 -0.05 -11.89
N GLY A 185 -13.28 0.12 -12.84
CA GLY A 185 -12.11 0.98 -12.65
C GLY A 185 -12.53 2.44 -12.52
N GLN A 186 -12.98 2.82 -11.34
CA GLN A 186 -13.48 4.15 -10.97
C GLN A 186 -13.26 4.40 -9.46
N PRO A 187 -13.27 5.67 -9.01
CA PRO A 187 -13.21 6.01 -7.58
C PRO A 187 -14.24 5.23 -6.74
N ARG A 188 -13.88 4.90 -5.50
CA ARG A 188 -14.72 4.16 -4.54
C ARG A 188 -15.05 2.71 -4.91
N ASN A 189 -14.22 2.06 -5.72
CA ASN A 189 -14.41 0.68 -6.13
C ASN A 189 -13.19 -0.20 -5.82
N ILE A 190 -13.46 -1.51 -5.77
CA ILE A 190 -12.45 -2.54 -5.58
C ILE A 190 -12.54 -3.65 -6.62
N MET A 191 -11.40 -3.98 -7.21
CA MET A 191 -11.29 -4.92 -8.32
C MET A 191 -10.43 -6.12 -7.93
N ASN A 192 -11.04 -7.31 -7.91
CA ASN A 192 -10.28 -8.57 -7.88
C ASN A 192 -9.87 -8.95 -9.31
N CYS A 193 -8.58 -8.82 -9.62
CA CYS A 193 -8.04 -9.18 -10.94
C CYS A 193 -7.86 -10.70 -11.13
N GLY A 194 -7.79 -11.49 -10.05
CA GLY A 194 -7.69 -12.95 -10.11
C GLY A 194 -6.64 -13.56 -9.19
N ALA A 195 -6.05 -14.68 -9.60
CA ALA A 195 -5.02 -15.38 -8.83
C ALA A 195 -3.68 -14.60 -8.79
N CYS A 196 -2.65 -15.12 -8.12
CA CYS A 196 -1.36 -14.42 -7.98
C CYS A 196 -0.69 -14.06 -9.34
N SER A 197 -0.93 -14.82 -10.40
CA SER A 197 -0.45 -14.47 -11.75
C SER A 197 -1.13 -13.22 -12.32
N ALA A 198 -2.37 -12.93 -11.89
CA ALA A 198 -3.11 -11.74 -12.27
C ALA A 198 -2.56 -10.46 -11.63
N CYS A 199 -1.55 -10.52 -10.76
CA CYS A 199 -0.75 -9.36 -10.39
C CYS A 199 -0.20 -8.64 -11.65
N ALA A 200 0.06 -9.37 -12.74
CA ALA A 200 0.40 -8.77 -14.03
C ALA A 200 -0.67 -7.78 -14.54
N HIS A 201 -1.95 -8.06 -14.30
CA HIS A 201 -3.06 -7.16 -14.65
C HIS A 201 -3.20 -5.97 -13.69
N VAL A 202 -2.72 -6.12 -12.46
CA VAL A 202 -2.71 -5.06 -11.44
C VAL A 202 -1.64 -4.02 -11.77
N ILE A 203 -0.38 -4.42 -12.00
CA ILE A 203 0.67 -3.47 -12.40
C ILE A 203 0.39 -2.84 -13.77
N ASP A 204 -0.23 -3.59 -14.69
CA ASP A 204 -0.61 -3.09 -16.01
C ASP A 204 -1.54 -1.87 -15.94
N GLN A 205 -2.25 -1.62 -14.84
CA GLN A 205 -3.04 -0.39 -14.68
C GLN A 205 -2.19 0.87 -14.80
N ALA A 206 -1.13 0.95 -14.01
CA ALA A 206 -0.20 2.08 -14.04
C ALA A 206 0.54 2.16 -15.38
N MET A 207 0.88 0.99 -15.94
CA MET A 207 1.70 0.90 -17.16
C MET A 207 0.90 1.10 -18.44
N LYS A 208 -0.44 0.94 -18.42
CA LYS A 208 -1.29 1.17 -19.59
C LYS A 208 -1.53 2.65 -19.84
N TRP A 209 -1.57 3.45 -18.76
CA TRP A 209 -1.84 4.88 -18.86
C TRP A 209 -0.86 5.64 -19.76
N PRO A 210 0.48 5.47 -19.69
CA PRO A 210 1.42 6.16 -20.57
C PRO A 210 1.10 5.99 -22.06
N ARG A 211 0.58 4.83 -22.48
CA ARG A 211 0.11 4.62 -23.85
C ARG A 211 -1.24 5.27 -24.13
N SER A 212 -2.23 5.07 -23.26
CA SER A 212 -3.60 5.54 -23.52
C SER A 212 -3.78 7.05 -23.31
N GLY A 213 -2.97 7.66 -22.45
CA GLY A 213 -2.95 9.08 -22.13
C GLY A 213 -1.85 9.83 -22.86
N ALA A 214 -0.59 9.60 -22.48
CA ALA A 214 0.57 10.33 -23.03
C ALA A 214 1.02 9.88 -24.44
N GLY A 215 0.44 8.82 -25.00
CA GLY A 215 0.78 8.31 -26.33
C GLY A 215 2.12 7.59 -26.44
N ILE A 216 2.76 7.25 -25.31
CA ILE A 216 4.09 6.63 -25.29
C ILE A 216 4.02 5.18 -25.80
N SER A 217 4.96 4.80 -26.67
CA SER A 217 5.06 3.41 -27.15
C SER A 217 5.51 2.47 -26.04
N HIS A 218 4.91 1.28 -25.95
CA HIS A 218 5.36 0.21 -25.05
C HIS A 218 6.40 -0.72 -25.69
N TYR A 219 6.67 -0.57 -26.98
CA TYR A 219 7.58 -1.46 -27.70
C TYR A 219 9.04 -1.23 -27.26
N GLY A 220 9.57 -2.13 -26.42
CA GLY A 220 10.96 -2.07 -25.95
C GLY A 220 11.27 -0.88 -25.02
N ASN A 221 10.25 -0.26 -24.42
CA ASN A 221 10.36 1.10 -23.90
C ASN A 221 10.04 1.29 -22.41
N PHE A 222 10.31 0.25 -21.62
CA PHE A 222 9.88 0.17 -20.21
C PHE A 222 10.29 1.37 -19.35
N ALA A 223 11.51 1.91 -19.53
CA ALA A 223 12.01 3.04 -18.76
C ALA A 223 11.16 4.31 -18.95
N GLU A 224 10.68 4.56 -20.17
CA GLU A 224 9.89 5.76 -20.49
C GLU A 224 8.46 5.62 -19.96
N THR A 225 7.90 4.41 -20.06
CA THR A 225 6.61 4.07 -19.47
C THR A 225 6.65 4.22 -17.94
N ALA A 226 7.69 3.68 -17.30
CA ALA A 226 7.85 3.75 -15.84
C ALA A 226 8.12 5.18 -15.36
N ASP A 227 8.99 5.95 -16.03
CA ASP A 227 9.28 7.35 -15.67
C ASP A 227 8.01 8.23 -15.78
N THR A 228 7.23 8.05 -16.84
CA THR A 228 5.97 8.77 -17.01
C THR A 228 4.96 8.41 -15.91
N GLY A 229 4.82 7.12 -15.60
CA GLY A 229 3.98 6.66 -14.50
C GLY A 229 4.44 7.24 -13.16
N HIS A 230 5.73 7.16 -12.85
CA HIS A 230 6.34 7.66 -11.62
C HIS A 230 6.13 9.15 -11.41
N ASN A 231 6.19 9.95 -12.48
CA ASN A 231 6.09 11.41 -12.35
C ASN A 231 4.64 11.91 -12.28
N LEU A 232 3.66 11.14 -12.79
CA LEU A 232 2.28 11.61 -12.95
C LEU A 232 1.24 10.75 -12.23
N ILE A 233 1.31 9.41 -12.36
CA ILE A 233 0.21 8.53 -11.94
C ILE A 233 0.69 7.11 -11.59
N ALA A 234 1.57 7.01 -10.60
CA ALA A 234 1.93 5.71 -10.02
C ALA A 234 1.02 5.40 -8.81
N PRO A 235 0.36 4.23 -8.78
CA PRO A 235 -0.30 3.71 -7.59
C PRO A 235 0.67 3.53 -6.41
N THR A 236 0.14 3.09 -5.27
CA THR A 236 0.96 2.55 -4.17
C THR A 236 0.59 1.09 -3.96
N ALA A 237 1.57 0.20 -3.88
CA ALA A 237 1.31 -1.19 -3.50
C ALA A 237 1.41 -1.41 -2.00
N ILE A 238 0.57 -2.27 -1.47
CA ILE A 238 0.60 -2.77 -0.10
C ILE A 238 0.69 -4.28 -0.20
N VAL A 239 1.76 -4.85 0.33
CA VAL A 239 1.99 -6.30 0.42
C VAL A 239 1.96 -6.73 1.89
N TRP A 240 1.16 -7.73 2.21
CA TRP A 240 0.90 -8.14 3.60
C TRP A 240 1.04 -9.65 3.81
N GLY A 241 1.46 -10.05 5.01
CA GLY A 241 1.73 -11.45 5.38
C GLY A 241 3.21 -11.84 5.30
N ALA A 242 3.48 -13.14 5.46
CA ALA A 242 4.81 -13.73 5.35
C ALA A 242 5.16 -13.95 3.86
N LEU A 243 5.74 -12.92 3.27
CA LEU A 243 5.95 -12.80 1.83
C LEU A 243 6.99 -13.80 1.33
N THR A 244 6.60 -14.62 0.36
CA THR A 244 7.48 -15.61 -0.29
C THR A 244 8.50 -14.96 -1.26
N ASP A 245 9.50 -15.71 -1.72
CA ASP A 245 10.45 -15.26 -2.75
C ASP A 245 9.77 -14.74 -4.04
N ARG A 246 8.60 -15.29 -4.38
CA ARG A 246 7.77 -14.78 -5.48
C ARG A 246 7.34 -13.33 -5.24
N MET A 247 7.00 -12.98 -3.99
CA MET A 247 6.63 -11.62 -3.63
C MET A 247 7.82 -10.67 -3.72
N TYR A 248 9.05 -11.11 -3.41
CA TYR A 248 10.25 -10.29 -3.67
C TYR A 248 10.39 -9.91 -5.15
N ALA A 249 10.13 -10.85 -6.06
CA ALA A 249 10.13 -10.58 -7.50
C ALA A 249 9.01 -9.60 -7.92
N ILE A 250 7.81 -9.77 -7.37
CA ILE A 250 6.66 -8.86 -7.60
C ILE A 250 6.98 -7.45 -7.11
N VAL A 251 7.48 -7.31 -5.87
CA VAL A 251 7.86 -6.00 -5.31
C VAL A 251 8.94 -5.34 -6.16
N ALA A 252 9.96 -6.09 -6.58
CA ALA A 252 11.00 -5.56 -7.47
C ALA A 252 10.42 -5.07 -8.82
N ALA A 253 9.41 -5.76 -9.37
CA ALA A 253 8.74 -5.32 -10.59
C ALA A 253 7.98 -4.00 -10.41
N TRP A 254 7.29 -3.81 -9.29
CA TRP A 254 6.56 -2.58 -8.97
C TRP A 254 7.51 -1.40 -8.79
N VAL A 255 8.58 -1.60 -8.03
CA VAL A 255 9.61 -0.57 -7.82
C VAL A 255 10.24 -0.17 -9.15
N ARG A 256 10.56 -1.14 -10.02
CA ARG A 256 11.07 -0.85 -11.37
C ARG A 256 10.08 -0.09 -12.25
N ALA A 257 8.78 -0.27 -12.03
CA ALA A 257 7.72 0.47 -12.69
C ALA A 257 7.46 1.87 -12.07
N GLY A 258 8.27 2.28 -11.08
CA GLY A 258 8.12 3.59 -10.43
C GLY A 258 7.01 3.64 -9.38
N ILE A 259 6.55 2.48 -8.90
CA ILE A 259 5.45 2.32 -7.94
C ILE A 259 6.03 2.01 -6.56
N SER A 260 5.73 2.84 -5.56
CA SER A 260 6.13 2.62 -4.17
C SER A 260 5.40 1.42 -3.57
N VAL A 261 6.06 0.70 -2.67
CA VAL A 261 5.57 -0.52 -2.03
C VAL A 261 5.69 -0.42 -0.51
N ILE A 262 4.57 -0.63 0.17
CA ILE A 262 4.48 -0.82 1.62
C ILE A 262 4.56 -2.31 1.93
N VAL A 263 5.44 -2.70 2.85
CA VAL A 263 5.63 -4.08 3.31
C VAL A 263 5.12 -4.20 4.75
N GLY A 264 4.13 -5.08 4.94
CA GLY A 264 3.51 -5.31 6.24
C GLY A 264 4.42 -5.96 7.29
N PRO A 265 4.00 -5.95 8.56
CA PRO A 265 4.83 -6.25 9.73
C PRO A 265 5.43 -7.65 9.73
N ASP A 266 4.68 -8.65 9.26
CA ASP A 266 5.12 -10.05 9.26
C ASP A 266 6.38 -10.26 8.41
N SER A 267 6.59 -9.40 7.40
CA SER A 267 7.79 -9.42 6.55
C SER A 267 8.68 -8.19 6.72
N ALA A 268 8.19 -7.11 7.31
CA ALA A 268 8.88 -5.82 7.41
C ALA A 268 10.33 -5.95 7.90
N PHE A 269 10.55 -6.70 8.98
CA PHE A 269 11.87 -6.85 9.61
C PHE A 269 12.74 -7.97 9.01
N SER A 270 12.13 -8.89 8.25
CA SER A 270 12.88 -9.89 7.47
C SER A 270 13.20 -9.40 6.05
N TRP A 271 12.59 -8.28 5.63
CA TRP A 271 12.75 -7.68 4.32
C TRP A 271 14.11 -7.01 4.18
N LYS A 272 15.00 -7.62 3.39
CA LYS A 272 16.40 -7.16 3.26
C LYS A 272 16.59 -5.93 2.36
N ARG A 273 15.53 -5.46 1.68
CA ARG A 273 15.61 -4.41 0.66
C ARG A 273 14.63 -3.29 0.92
N ALA A 274 14.96 -2.42 1.87
CA ALA A 274 14.31 -1.11 2.00
C ALA A 274 14.90 -0.13 0.97
N MET A 275 14.06 0.75 0.45
CA MET A 275 14.48 1.84 -0.45
C MET A 275 13.89 3.14 0.06
N VAL A 276 14.49 3.64 1.13
CA VAL A 276 14.09 4.85 1.83
C VAL A 276 15.14 5.92 1.59
N HIS A 277 14.68 7.15 1.37
CA HIS A 277 15.54 8.32 1.29
C HIS A 277 15.09 9.37 2.29
N SER A 278 15.99 10.30 2.63
CA SER A 278 15.62 11.40 3.52
C SER A 278 14.81 12.44 2.76
N LYS A 279 13.52 12.59 3.11
CA LYS A 279 12.65 13.68 2.61
C LYS A 279 13.18 15.08 2.97
N TRP A 280 14.07 15.18 3.97
CA TRP A 280 14.65 16.43 4.47
C TRP A 280 15.87 16.91 3.66
N ARG A 281 16.46 16.05 2.82
CA ARG A 281 17.57 16.42 1.93
C ARG A 281 17.04 16.97 0.60
N TRP A 282 16.51 18.19 0.63
CA TRP A 282 15.83 18.83 -0.51
C TRP A 282 16.67 18.86 -1.81
N GLU A 283 18.00 18.91 -1.72
CA GLU A 283 18.93 18.94 -2.85
C GLU A 283 18.90 17.66 -3.71
N ASP A 284 18.53 16.53 -3.11
CA ASP A 284 18.43 15.23 -3.79
C ASP A 284 17.13 15.12 -4.62
N TRP A 285 16.17 16.01 -4.38
CA TRP A 285 14.85 15.98 -4.99
C TRP A 285 14.80 16.90 -6.20
N TRP A 286 15.15 16.35 -7.36
CA TRP A 286 15.16 17.07 -8.62
C TRP A 286 14.69 16.20 -9.79
N SER A 287 14.30 16.86 -10.88
CA SER A 287 14.01 16.25 -12.18
C SER A 287 14.43 17.19 -13.32
N TYR A 288 14.57 16.66 -14.54
CA TYR A 288 14.72 17.48 -15.74
C TYR A 288 13.36 17.86 -16.29
N SER A 289 13.20 19.10 -16.74
CA SER A 289 12.14 19.45 -17.68
C SER A 289 12.40 18.73 -19.02
N VAL A 290 11.39 18.03 -19.51
CA VAL A 290 11.45 17.28 -20.78
C VAL A 290 11.69 18.22 -21.97
N LEU A 291 11.16 19.45 -21.88
CA LEU A 291 11.13 20.41 -22.98
C LEU A 291 12.51 21.02 -23.25
N ASP A 292 13.23 21.40 -22.20
CA ASP A 292 14.45 22.22 -22.29
C ASP A 292 15.62 21.69 -21.47
N GLY A 293 15.47 20.53 -20.81
CA GLY A 293 16.54 19.88 -20.05
C GLY A 293 16.97 20.64 -18.80
N HIS A 294 16.25 21.68 -18.40
CA HIS A 294 16.57 22.42 -17.18
C HIS A 294 16.36 21.52 -15.96
N LYS A 295 17.36 21.47 -15.06
CA LYS A 295 17.26 20.77 -13.79
C LYS A 295 16.46 21.62 -12.82
N MET A 296 15.36 21.08 -12.32
CA MET A 296 14.47 21.77 -11.37
C MET A 296 14.29 20.95 -10.11
N LEU A 297 14.14 21.64 -8.97
CA LEU A 297 13.85 21.00 -7.70
C LEU A 297 12.37 20.62 -7.63
N VAL A 298 12.09 19.50 -6.98
CA VAL A 298 10.73 18.98 -6.81
C VAL A 298 10.51 18.55 -5.37
N ASP A 299 9.24 18.41 -4.97
CA ASP A 299 8.88 17.87 -3.67
C ASP A 299 9.21 16.37 -3.54
N PRO A 300 9.42 15.84 -2.32
CA PRO A 300 9.79 14.45 -2.07
C PRO A 300 8.61 13.47 -2.26
N SER A 301 8.07 13.40 -3.46
CA SER A 301 6.83 12.70 -3.81
C SER A 301 7.08 11.68 -4.94
N PRO A 302 7.27 10.38 -4.65
CA PRO A 302 7.28 9.74 -3.33
C PRO A 302 8.62 9.90 -2.60
N SER A 303 8.58 9.86 -1.26
CA SER A 303 9.76 9.95 -0.40
C SER A 303 10.53 8.64 -0.26
N ALA A 304 9.90 7.51 -0.60
CA ALA A 304 10.49 6.18 -0.54
C ALA A 304 9.79 5.19 -1.49
N MET A 305 10.48 4.11 -1.84
CA MET A 305 10.02 3.10 -2.81
C MET A 305 9.71 1.74 -2.19
N VAL A 306 10.41 1.32 -1.13
CA VAL A 306 10.11 0.10 -0.38
C VAL A 306 10.16 0.41 1.10
N ILE A 307 9.01 0.33 1.76
CA ILE A 307 8.78 0.90 3.09
C ILE A 307 8.21 -0.20 4.00
N PRO A 308 8.99 -0.71 4.96
CA PRO A 308 8.47 -1.57 6.01
C PRO A 308 7.60 -0.75 6.98
N VAL A 309 6.49 -1.33 7.43
CA VAL A 309 5.60 -0.73 8.44
C VAL A 309 5.22 -1.76 9.51
N GLU A 310 4.82 -1.30 10.69
CA GLU A 310 4.45 -2.16 11.81
C GLU A 310 2.94 -2.36 11.91
N THR A 311 2.16 -1.39 11.43
CA THR A 311 0.70 -1.36 11.60
C THR A 311 -0.06 -1.06 10.32
N LYS A 312 -1.33 -1.46 10.27
CA LYS A 312 -2.23 -1.16 9.14
C LYS A 312 -2.55 0.33 9.03
N GLU A 313 -2.57 1.03 10.16
CA GLU A 313 -2.78 2.47 10.28
C GLU A 313 -1.60 3.24 9.66
N GLU A 314 -0.37 2.82 9.96
CA GLU A 314 0.84 3.30 9.28
C GLU A 314 0.77 3.01 7.78
N ALA A 315 0.39 1.78 7.40
CA ALA A 315 0.37 1.35 6.00
C ALA A 315 -0.49 2.26 5.11
N ILE A 316 -1.70 2.61 5.56
CA ILE A 316 -2.59 3.49 4.77
C ILE A 316 -2.16 4.95 4.81
N THR A 317 -1.64 5.43 5.95
CA THR A 317 -1.22 6.82 6.10
C THR A 317 0.03 7.10 5.27
N TYR A 318 1.06 6.26 5.37
CA TYR A 318 2.24 6.34 4.51
C TYR A 318 1.90 6.04 3.06
N GLY A 319 0.99 5.09 2.82
CA GLY A 319 0.56 4.72 1.47
C GLY A 319 0.00 5.91 0.68
N LEU A 320 -0.74 6.81 1.35
CA LEU A 320 -1.27 8.03 0.75
C LEU A 320 -0.19 9.07 0.45
N VAL A 321 0.74 9.33 1.38
CA VAL A 321 1.77 10.35 1.12
C VAL A 321 2.69 9.92 -0.02
N VAL A 322 3.07 8.64 -0.09
CA VAL A 322 3.87 8.11 -1.20
C VAL A 322 3.06 7.85 -2.47
N SER A 323 1.76 8.13 -2.47
CA SER A 323 0.95 8.17 -3.70
C SER A 323 1.06 9.51 -4.42
N MET A 324 1.49 10.59 -3.74
CA MET A 324 1.69 11.91 -4.34
C MET A 324 2.81 11.87 -5.38
N ARG A 325 2.66 12.66 -6.45
CA ARG A 325 3.62 12.70 -7.57
C ARG A 325 4.04 14.13 -7.84
N PRO A 326 5.27 14.39 -8.31
CA PRO A 326 5.77 15.75 -8.43
C PRO A 326 5.00 16.57 -9.46
N ALA A 327 4.43 15.91 -10.48
CA ALA A 327 3.61 16.54 -11.50
C ALA A 327 2.10 16.56 -11.18
N ASP A 328 1.69 16.15 -9.97
CA ASP A 328 0.30 16.26 -9.52
C ASP A 328 -0.23 17.66 -9.82
N ILE A 329 -1.45 17.76 -10.32
CA ILE A 329 -2.12 19.04 -10.42
C ILE A 329 -2.64 19.45 -9.04
N ARG A 330 -2.99 20.73 -8.91
CA ARG A 330 -3.46 21.32 -7.67
C ARG A 330 -4.59 20.52 -7.01
N ASP A 331 -5.65 20.21 -7.75
CA ASP A 331 -6.88 19.65 -7.17
C ASP A 331 -6.61 18.25 -6.59
N THR A 332 -5.88 17.40 -7.33
CA THR A 332 -5.40 16.09 -6.83
C THR A 332 -4.50 16.24 -5.62
N ARG A 333 -3.55 17.17 -5.66
CA ARG A 333 -2.63 17.40 -4.53
C ARG A 333 -3.39 17.78 -3.27
N GLN A 334 -4.38 18.65 -3.38
CA GLN A 334 -5.21 19.10 -2.27
C GLN A 334 -5.93 17.92 -1.60
N ILE A 335 -6.59 17.07 -2.38
CA ILE A 335 -7.34 15.92 -1.86
C ILE A 335 -6.41 14.89 -1.21
N ARG A 336 -5.25 14.62 -1.83
CA ARG A 336 -4.23 13.73 -1.25
C ARG A 336 -3.72 14.24 0.09
N LEU A 337 -3.45 15.54 0.17
CA LEU A 337 -2.95 16.18 1.38
C LEU A 337 -4.02 16.20 2.46
N GLU A 338 -5.28 16.47 2.11
CA GLU A 338 -6.41 16.42 3.03
C GLU A 338 -6.57 15.02 3.64
N THR A 339 -6.56 13.99 2.80
CA THR A 339 -6.74 12.60 3.25
C THR A 339 -5.57 12.14 4.10
N TYR A 340 -4.34 12.52 3.73
CA TYR A 340 -3.14 12.24 4.53
C TYR A 340 -3.23 12.85 5.93
N ILE A 341 -3.57 14.15 6.01
CA ILE A 341 -3.72 14.86 7.29
C ILE A 341 -4.85 14.26 8.12
N GLU A 342 -6.00 13.94 7.52
CA GLU A 342 -7.13 13.32 8.21
C GLU A 342 -6.72 12.00 8.85
N LEU A 343 -6.10 11.10 8.09
CA LEU A 343 -5.67 9.79 8.61
C LEU A 343 -4.59 9.93 9.68
N PHE A 344 -3.64 10.84 9.46
CA PHE A 344 -2.59 11.06 10.44
C PHE A 344 -3.16 11.55 11.77
N GLN A 345 -4.09 12.50 11.73
CA GLN A 345 -4.81 12.96 12.93
C GLN A 345 -5.64 11.84 13.56
N LYS A 346 -6.34 11.04 12.75
CA LYS A 346 -7.22 9.95 13.24
C LYS A 346 -6.42 8.88 13.98
N PHE A 347 -5.24 8.50 13.49
CA PHE A 347 -4.50 7.36 14.03
C PHE A 347 -3.35 7.75 14.95
N PHE A 348 -2.74 8.90 14.74
CA PHE A 348 -1.57 9.36 15.51
C PHE A 348 -1.86 10.59 16.37
N GLY A 349 -3.04 11.20 16.25
CA GLY A 349 -3.49 12.29 17.13
C GLY A 349 -2.84 13.65 16.89
N ASP A 350 -1.98 13.78 15.88
CA ASP A 350 -1.22 15.00 15.61
C ASP A 350 -1.32 15.44 14.13
N PHE A 351 -0.71 16.57 13.79
CA PHE A 351 -0.46 16.97 12.43
C PHE A 351 0.83 16.31 11.93
N PRO A 352 0.90 15.86 10.65
CA PRO A 352 2.17 15.37 10.11
C PRO A 352 3.27 16.43 10.23
N ASP A 353 4.52 16.02 10.42
CA ASP A 353 5.67 16.94 10.52
C ASP A 353 6.12 17.49 9.15
N ASP A 354 5.79 16.79 8.08
CA ASP A 354 6.34 16.97 6.74
C ASP A 354 5.36 17.52 5.71
N TRP A 355 4.11 17.76 6.11
CA TRP A 355 3.03 18.19 5.20
C TRP A 355 3.42 19.41 4.34
N HIS A 356 4.22 20.32 4.91
CA HIS A 356 4.66 21.57 4.27
C HIS A 356 5.57 21.32 3.07
N LEU A 357 6.26 20.17 3.02
CA LEU A 357 7.12 19.78 1.89
C LEU A 357 6.30 19.53 0.61
N TYR A 358 5.02 19.16 0.76
CA TYR A 358 4.13 18.80 -0.35
C TYR A 358 3.25 19.97 -0.83
N VAL A 359 3.45 21.18 -0.28
CA VAL A 359 2.68 22.39 -0.63
C VAL A 359 3.50 23.26 -1.57
N ARG A 360 2.93 23.53 -2.76
CA ARG A 360 3.53 24.40 -3.79
C ARG A 360 2.76 25.71 -3.97
N SER A 361 1.51 25.76 -3.53
CA SER A 361 0.69 26.98 -3.51
C SER A 361 -0.40 26.94 -2.42
N ASP A 362 -0.94 28.11 -2.06
CA ASP A 362 -2.04 28.20 -1.09
C ASP A 362 -3.35 27.53 -1.56
N TRP A 363 -3.45 27.27 -2.86
CA TRP A 363 -4.60 26.59 -3.45
C TRP A 363 -4.56 25.08 -3.27
N GLU A 364 -3.41 24.50 -2.90
CA GLU A 364 -3.27 23.08 -2.57
C GLU A 364 -3.60 22.78 -1.11
N LEU A 365 -3.82 23.82 -0.30
CA LEU A 365 -4.19 23.63 1.10
C LEU A 365 -5.64 23.16 1.21
N PRO A 366 -5.91 22.04 1.90
CA PRO A 366 -7.26 21.56 2.15
C PRO A 366 -8.15 22.63 2.79
N LEU A 367 -9.35 22.83 2.24
CA LEU A 367 -10.29 23.86 2.71
C LEU A 367 -10.56 23.77 4.22
N ARG A 368 -10.76 22.55 4.73
CA ARG A 368 -11.01 22.27 6.15
C ARG A 368 -9.90 22.78 7.07
N TYR A 369 -8.66 22.72 6.61
CA TYR A 369 -7.46 23.02 7.43
C TYR A 369 -6.75 24.31 7.00
N LYS A 370 -7.19 24.97 5.92
CA LYS A 370 -6.48 26.06 5.25
C LYS A 370 -6.04 27.17 6.20
N SER A 371 -6.92 27.69 7.04
CA SER A 371 -6.58 28.76 7.99
C SER A 371 -5.53 28.34 9.02
N ARG A 372 -5.58 27.09 9.51
CA ARG A 372 -4.59 26.55 10.45
C ARG A 372 -3.24 26.34 9.76
N MET A 373 -3.25 25.73 8.57
CA MET A 373 -2.05 25.46 7.79
C MET A 373 -1.35 26.75 7.35
N LEU A 374 -2.08 27.76 6.89
CA LEU A 374 -1.49 29.05 6.57
C LEU A 374 -0.81 29.66 7.80
N ARG A 375 -1.43 29.60 8.98
CA ARG A 375 -0.81 30.08 10.22
C ARG A 375 0.53 29.37 10.49
N MET A 376 0.55 28.04 10.42
CA MET A 376 1.76 27.22 10.60
C MET A 376 2.83 27.53 9.52
N LEU A 377 2.45 27.74 8.26
CA LEU A 377 3.40 28.16 7.22
C LEU A 377 4.08 29.51 7.55
N ARG A 378 3.32 30.45 8.14
CA ARG A 378 3.87 31.75 8.56
C ARG A 378 4.76 31.62 9.80
N GLU A 379 4.24 30.99 10.85
CA GLU A 379 4.87 30.93 12.17
C GLU A 379 6.07 29.97 12.20
N ASP A 380 5.93 28.78 11.61
CA ASP A 380 6.90 27.69 11.75
C ASP A 380 7.84 27.59 10.54
N HIS A 381 7.36 27.97 9.34
CA HIS A 381 8.11 27.80 8.08
C HIS A 381 8.54 29.12 7.43
N GLY A 382 8.17 30.27 8.00
CA GLY A 382 8.61 31.59 7.55
C GLY A 382 8.08 32.02 6.18
N TRP A 383 6.90 31.53 5.78
CA TRP A 383 6.23 31.99 4.55
C TRP A 383 5.55 33.35 4.79
N ASP A 384 5.48 34.17 3.75
CA ASP A 384 4.79 35.46 3.79
C ASP A 384 3.35 35.31 3.28
N ILE A 385 2.40 35.60 4.17
CA ILE A 385 0.99 35.33 3.96
C ILE A 385 0.22 36.60 4.24
N GLU A 386 -0.66 36.99 3.32
CA GLU A 386 -1.59 38.09 3.51
C GLU A 386 -3.01 37.54 3.49
N ARG A 387 -3.72 37.67 4.62
CA ARG A 387 -5.05 37.06 4.81
C ARG A 387 -5.03 35.54 4.54
N LEU A 388 -5.64 35.10 3.45
CA LEU A 388 -5.73 33.70 3.02
C LEU A 388 -4.91 33.39 1.76
N LYS A 389 -3.96 34.27 1.38
CA LYS A 389 -3.13 34.12 0.19
C LYS A 389 -1.65 34.12 0.58
N VAL A 390 -0.88 33.22 -0.01
CA VAL A 390 0.58 33.25 0.08
C VAL A 390 1.10 34.29 -0.90
N LYS A 391 1.90 35.24 -0.42
CA LYS A 391 2.55 36.28 -1.23
C LYS A 391 3.95 35.86 -1.63
N ARG A 392 4.69 35.34 -0.67
CA ARG A 392 6.02 34.78 -0.88
C ARG A 392 6.15 33.45 -0.16
N ALA A 393 6.66 32.46 -0.86
CA ALA A 393 6.95 31.14 -0.32
C ALA A 393 8.44 31.03 0.00
N ARG A 394 8.77 30.30 1.06
CA ARG A 394 10.16 30.04 1.43
C ARG A 394 10.68 28.84 0.66
N HIS A 395 11.65 29.08 -0.21
CA HIS A 395 12.37 28.05 -0.95
C HIS A 395 13.21 27.20 0.03
N PRO A 396 13.43 25.90 -0.24
CA PRO A 396 14.20 25.03 0.66
C PRO A 396 15.63 25.50 0.98
N ASP A 397 16.25 26.28 0.09
CA ASP A 397 17.56 26.92 0.32
C ASP A 397 17.50 28.17 1.24
N GLY A 398 16.32 28.50 1.75
CA GLY A 398 16.08 29.58 2.69
C GLY A 398 15.62 30.90 2.07
N ARG A 399 15.69 31.08 0.74
CA ARG A 399 15.25 32.30 0.05
C ARG A 399 13.74 32.48 0.15
N LEU A 400 13.28 33.72 0.32
CA LEU A 400 11.87 34.07 0.28
C LEU A 400 11.53 34.63 -1.10
N LEU A 401 10.75 33.90 -1.89
CA LEU A 401 10.47 34.18 -3.30
C LEU A 401 8.99 34.51 -3.50
N ASP A 402 8.67 35.43 -4.41
CA ASP A 402 7.29 35.56 -4.88
C ASP A 402 6.81 34.24 -5.51
N MET A 403 5.50 34.03 -5.56
CA MET A 403 4.94 32.76 -6.03
C MET A 403 5.32 32.40 -7.48
N GLY A 404 5.57 33.39 -8.34
CA GLY A 404 6.04 33.14 -9.70
C GLY A 404 7.46 32.61 -9.74
N ALA A 405 8.38 33.28 -9.03
CA ALA A 405 9.77 32.83 -8.90
C ALA A 405 9.89 31.50 -8.15
N PHE A 406 9.05 31.27 -7.13
CA PHE A 406 9.00 30.00 -6.42
C PHE A 406 8.56 28.86 -7.35
N ALA A 407 7.44 29.01 -8.07
CA ALA A 407 6.95 27.99 -9.00
C ALA A 407 7.92 27.71 -10.16
N ALA A 408 8.71 28.70 -10.58
CA ALA A 408 9.74 28.53 -11.62
C ALA A 408 10.99 27.76 -11.14
N SER A 409 11.26 27.74 -9.83
CA SER A 409 12.48 27.15 -9.24
C SER A 409 12.21 25.86 -8.45
N TYR A 410 11.00 25.68 -7.91
CA TYR A 410 10.61 24.57 -7.06
C TYR A 410 9.20 24.05 -7.39
N GLY A 411 9.10 22.74 -7.59
CA GLY A 411 7.87 22.04 -7.92
C GLY A 411 7.66 21.87 -9.42
N ALA A 412 6.95 20.81 -9.81
CA ALA A 412 6.74 20.45 -11.21
C ALA A 412 5.25 20.34 -11.58
N MET A 413 4.40 21.15 -10.95
CA MET A 413 2.95 21.08 -11.15
C MET A 413 2.57 21.10 -12.63
N ALA A 414 1.94 20.03 -13.12
CA ALA A 414 1.54 19.86 -14.51
C ALA A 414 2.67 19.99 -15.56
N LEU A 415 3.94 19.94 -15.14
CA LEU A 415 5.08 20.01 -16.04
C LEU A 415 5.52 18.60 -16.47
N PRO A 416 5.86 18.41 -17.77
CA PRO A 416 6.46 17.18 -18.22
C PRO A 416 7.90 17.12 -17.71
N ILE A 417 8.13 16.28 -16.71
CA ILE A 417 9.45 16.07 -16.10
C ILE A 417 9.92 14.63 -16.31
N THR A 418 11.24 14.44 -16.23
CA THR A 418 11.88 13.15 -16.37
C THR A 418 13.17 13.08 -15.56
N ARG A 419 13.51 11.90 -15.07
CA ARG A 419 14.86 11.61 -14.55
C ARG A 419 15.72 10.83 -15.53
N VAL A 420 15.22 10.60 -16.75
CA VAL A 420 15.91 9.83 -17.78
C VAL A 420 16.46 10.81 -18.83
N PRO A 421 17.78 11.06 -18.88
CA PRO A 421 18.36 12.10 -19.73
C PRO A 421 18.03 11.97 -21.22
N ARG A 422 17.84 10.74 -21.71
CA ARG A 422 17.50 10.47 -23.12
C ARG A 422 16.09 10.92 -23.52
N LEU A 423 15.23 11.24 -22.56
CA LEU A 423 13.86 11.72 -22.79
C LEU A 423 13.77 13.24 -22.91
N VAL A 424 14.86 13.95 -22.60
CA VAL A 424 14.98 15.38 -22.86
C VAL A 424 15.04 15.63 -24.37
N ALA A 425 14.38 16.69 -24.84
CA ALA A 425 14.36 17.05 -26.25
C ALA A 425 15.78 17.13 -26.87
N ARG A 426 15.95 16.53 -28.07
CA ARG A 426 17.24 16.21 -28.72
C ARG A 426 18.28 17.33 -28.75
N LYS A 427 17.90 18.60 -28.96
CA LYS A 427 18.86 19.72 -29.10
C LYS A 427 19.73 19.95 -27.84
N LYS A 428 19.29 19.52 -26.65
CA LYS A 428 20.05 19.66 -25.39
C LYS A 428 20.47 18.32 -24.74
N ALA A 429 19.94 17.19 -25.20
CA ALA A 429 20.42 15.87 -24.76
C ALA A 429 21.91 15.66 -25.11
N GLU A 430 22.38 16.24 -26.21
CA GLU A 430 23.79 16.19 -26.65
C GLU A 430 24.74 17.02 -25.75
N SER A 431 24.25 18.09 -25.12
CA SER A 431 25.04 18.89 -24.16
C SER A 431 25.10 18.24 -22.77
N LEU A 432 24.01 17.61 -22.31
CA LEU A 432 23.97 16.89 -21.03
C LEU A 432 24.89 15.66 -21.03
N LYS A 433 24.89 14.88 -22.12
CA LYS A 433 25.82 13.75 -22.29
C LYS A 433 27.30 14.17 -22.20
N LYS A 434 27.65 15.37 -22.68
CA LYS A 434 29.02 15.91 -22.59
C LYS A 434 29.40 16.36 -21.17
N GLN A 435 28.41 16.67 -20.32
CA GLN A 435 28.64 17.03 -18.92
C GLN A 435 28.78 15.80 -18.03
N GLU A 436 27.93 14.78 -18.18
CA GLU A 436 28.03 13.55 -17.37
C GLU A 436 29.34 12.78 -17.59
N VAL A 437 29.89 12.80 -18.82
CA VAL A 437 31.20 12.19 -19.14
C VAL A 437 32.38 12.95 -18.50
N LYS A 438 32.18 14.18 -18.03
CA LYS A 438 33.23 14.95 -17.32
C LYS A 438 33.18 14.80 -15.80
N THR A 439 32.13 14.18 -15.26
CA THR A 439 31.90 14.02 -13.81
C THR A 439 31.97 12.57 -13.35
N GLN A 440 32.28 11.64 -14.25
CA GLN A 440 32.84 10.31 -13.95
C GLN A 440 34.36 10.37 -14.14
#